data_AF-A0A924CH14-F1
#
_entry.id   AF-A0A924CH14-F1
#
_cell.length_a   1.000
_cell.length_b   1.000
_cell.length_c   1.000
_cell.angle_alpha   90.00
_cell.angle_beta   90.00
_cell.angle_gamma   90.00
#
_symmetry.space_group_name_H-M   'P 1'
#
loop_
_entity.id
_entity.type
_entity.pdbx_description
1 polymer ?
#
loop_
_entity_poly.entity_id
_entity_poly.type
_entity_poly.pdbx_seq_one_letter_code
_entity_poly.pdbx_strand_id
1 'polypeptide(L)'
;MSEAQIKNLTTAPVTTFYSPLSGYITTLDISEGEYSMEGGTITRIADLSTLWAEAQVYTSQLLQIDRNAQVFVQYPDLPGKQTNGKIEFKNPEINAQTRINLLRVGIPNPQILLKPGMPAYITIKGKQVNALSLPSGAVLRTGTG
;
A
#
# COMPACT_ATOMS: atom_id res chain seq x y z
N MET A 1 2.24 18.75 -28.24
CA MET A 1 2.85 18.27 -29.50
C MET A 1 4.15 19.04 -29.66
N SER A 2 5.32 18.44 -29.42
CA SER A 2 6.60 19.15 -29.46
C SER A 2 7.33 18.81 -30.76
N GLU A 3 7.76 19.83 -31.51
CA GLU A 3 8.41 19.79 -32.82
C GLU A 3 9.70 18.96 -32.90
N ALA A 4 10.24 18.49 -31.77
CA ALA A 4 11.47 17.70 -31.73
C ALA A 4 11.34 16.30 -32.38
N GLN A 5 10.12 15.82 -32.67
CA GLN A 5 9.88 14.47 -33.21
C GLN A 5 9.94 14.34 -34.74
N ILE A 6 9.99 15.45 -35.50
CA ILE A 6 9.81 15.40 -36.96
C ILE A 6 11.15 15.20 -37.72
N LYS A 7 12.31 15.29 -37.05
CA LYS A 7 13.62 15.24 -37.72
C LYS A 7 14.21 13.83 -37.95
N ASN A 8 13.52 12.76 -37.61
CA ASN A 8 14.02 11.39 -37.83
C ASN A 8 13.08 10.58 -38.74
N LEU A 9 12.84 11.06 -39.96
CA LEU A 9 12.37 10.19 -41.05
C LEU A 9 13.55 9.38 -41.60
N THR A 10 13.81 8.24 -40.96
CA THR A 10 14.48 7.10 -41.60
C THR A 10 13.70 5.89 -41.10
N THR A 11 13.03 5.20 -42.03
CA THR A 11 12.20 4.01 -41.79
C THR A 11 12.98 2.98 -40.99
N ALA A 12 12.81 2.99 -39.67
CA ALA A 12 13.31 1.96 -38.78
C ALA A 12 12.22 0.89 -38.63
N PRO A 13 12.44 -0.37 -39.03
CA PRO A 13 11.48 -1.47 -38.85
C PRO A 13 11.33 -1.90 -37.36
N VAL A 14 11.85 -1.10 -36.43
CA VAL A 14 11.91 -1.38 -35.00
C VAL A 14 11.60 -0.09 -34.22
N THR A 15 10.57 -0.15 -33.37
CA THR A 15 10.20 0.92 -32.44
C THR A 15 10.66 0.53 -31.05
N THR A 16 11.66 1.23 -30.51
CA THR A 16 12.12 1.02 -29.14
C THR A 16 11.19 1.73 -28.16
N PHE A 17 10.49 0.96 -27.31
CA PHE A 17 9.71 1.51 -26.21
C PHE A 17 10.56 1.56 -24.94
N TYR A 18 10.67 2.74 -24.34
CA TYR A 18 11.35 2.95 -23.07
C TYR A 18 10.33 2.94 -21.92
N SER A 19 10.74 2.48 -20.74
CA SER A 19 9.91 2.52 -19.54
C SER A 19 9.63 3.99 -19.14
N PRO A 20 8.37 4.44 -19.05
CA PRO A 20 8.06 5.81 -18.65
C PRO A 20 8.32 6.10 -17.17
N LEU A 21 8.51 5.06 -16.35
CA LEU A 21 8.73 5.15 -14.92
C LEU A 21 9.92 4.28 -14.51
N SER A 22 10.69 4.75 -13.52
CA SER A 22 11.68 3.93 -12.84
C SER A 22 10.96 2.95 -11.92
N GLY A 23 11.18 1.65 -12.10
CA GLY A 23 10.49 0.63 -11.31
C GLY A 23 11.01 -0.77 -11.63
N TYR A 24 10.45 -1.77 -10.96
CA TYR A 24 10.77 -3.17 -11.22
C TYR A 24 9.74 -3.76 -12.19
N ILE A 25 10.23 -4.49 -13.18
CA ILE A 25 9.38 -5.24 -14.13
C ILE A 25 8.68 -6.33 -13.32
N THR A 26 7.36 -6.21 -13.17
CA THR A 26 6.59 -7.17 -12.38
C THR A 26 6.02 -8.29 -13.25
N THR A 27 5.71 -7.99 -14.51
CA THR A 27 5.41 -8.98 -15.55
C THR A 27 5.94 -8.47 -16.89
N LEU A 28 6.60 -9.36 -17.62
CA LEU A 28 6.97 -9.19 -19.02
C LEU A 28 6.13 -10.19 -19.80
N ASP A 29 4.98 -9.73 -20.29
CA ASP A 29 3.97 -10.58 -20.94
C ASP A 29 4.28 -10.79 -22.44
N ILE A 30 5.51 -10.49 -22.88
CA ILE A 30 5.99 -10.69 -24.25
C ILE A 30 7.35 -11.39 -24.26
N SER A 31 7.47 -12.47 -25.03
CA SER A 31 8.74 -13.15 -25.30
C SER A 31 9.27 -12.84 -26.70
N GLU A 32 10.58 -12.99 -26.90
CA GLU A 32 11.21 -12.74 -28.21
C GLU A 32 10.63 -13.70 -29.27
N GLY A 33 10.00 -13.15 -30.32
CA GLY A 33 9.34 -13.89 -31.39
C GLY A 33 7.81 -13.98 -31.30
N GLU A 34 7.18 -13.35 -30.30
CA GLU A 34 5.73 -13.38 -30.08
C GLU A 34 4.99 -12.23 -30.80
N TYR A 35 3.80 -12.51 -31.33
CA TYR A 35 2.98 -11.53 -32.06
C TYR A 35 2.13 -10.72 -31.07
N SER A 36 2.49 -9.47 -30.80
CA SER A 36 1.73 -8.59 -29.90
C SER A 36 0.55 -7.95 -30.63
N MET A 37 -0.66 -8.18 -30.14
CA MET A 37 -1.89 -7.59 -30.68
C MET A 37 -2.02 -6.11 -30.23
N GLU A 38 -2.54 -5.25 -31.09
CA GLU A 38 -2.82 -3.85 -30.75
C GLU A 38 -3.73 -3.78 -29.50
N GLY A 39 -3.24 -3.13 -28.43
CA GLY A 39 -3.93 -3.04 -27.14
C GLY A 39 -3.50 -4.08 -26.09
N GLY A 40 -2.58 -5.01 -26.42
CA GLY A 40 -1.96 -5.91 -25.45
C GLY A 40 -1.06 -5.17 -24.46
N THR A 41 -1.09 -5.58 -23.19
CA THR A 41 -0.16 -5.04 -22.18
C THR A 41 1.22 -5.64 -22.42
N ILE A 42 2.18 -4.81 -22.80
CA ILE A 42 3.55 -5.27 -23.15
C ILE A 42 4.40 -5.47 -21.88
N THR A 43 4.28 -4.57 -20.90
CA THR A 43 5.07 -4.62 -19.67
C THR A 43 4.35 -3.92 -18.53
N ARG A 44 4.35 -4.54 -17.35
CA ARG A 44 3.89 -3.90 -16.12
C ARG A 44 5.06 -3.41 -15.28
N ILE A 45 5.19 -2.10 -15.16
CA ILE A 45 6.21 -1.44 -14.34
C ILE A 45 5.55 -1.07 -13.00
N ALA A 46 6.10 -1.57 -11.91
CA ALA A 46 5.70 -1.17 -10.56
C ALA A 46 6.79 -0.32 -9.92
N ASP A 47 6.42 0.86 -9.46
CA ASP A 47 7.26 1.67 -8.58
C ASP A 47 7.22 1.07 -7.17
N LEU A 48 8.37 0.63 -6.66
CA LEU A 48 8.50 0.04 -5.33
C LEU A 48 8.99 1.05 -4.27
N SER A 49 9.13 2.33 -4.63
CA SER A 49 9.57 3.40 -3.72
C SER A 49 8.57 3.64 -2.59
N THR A 50 7.28 3.43 -2.87
CA THR A 50 6.19 3.50 -1.90
C THR A 50 5.35 2.24 -2.05
N LEU A 51 5.12 1.54 -0.95
CA LEU A 51 4.27 0.36 -0.91
C LEU A 51 3.01 0.64 -0.11
N TRP A 52 1.93 -0.04 -0.47
CA TRP A 52 0.71 -0.06 0.32
C TRP A 52 0.64 -1.35 1.11
N ALA A 53 0.40 -1.23 2.42
CA ALA A 53 -0.06 -2.35 3.22
C ALA A 53 -1.58 -2.28 3.35
N GLU A 54 -2.24 -3.37 2.94
CA GLU A 54 -3.69 -3.52 3.01
C GLU A 54 -4.07 -4.26 4.29
N ALA A 55 -4.83 -3.61 5.16
CA ALA A 55 -5.33 -4.19 6.40
C ALA A 55 -6.84 -4.35 6.33
N GLN A 56 -7.35 -5.50 6.76
CA GLN A 56 -8.77 -5.72 6.95
C GLN A 56 -9.17 -5.27 8.36
N VAL A 57 -10.01 -4.26 8.45
CA VAL A 57 -10.44 -3.66 9.73
C VAL A 57 -11.96 -3.66 9.81
N TYR A 58 -12.50 -4.07 10.97
CA TYR A 58 -13.94 -4.00 11.23
C TYR A 58 -14.44 -2.55 11.28
N THR A 59 -15.64 -2.31 10.76
CA THR A 59 -16.24 -0.96 10.73
C THR A 59 -16.28 -0.27 12.11
N SER A 60 -16.53 -1.02 13.19
CA SER A 60 -16.58 -0.49 14.56
C SER A 60 -15.26 0.11 15.02
N GLN A 61 -14.14 -0.55 14.69
CA GLN A 61 -12.79 -0.07 15.01
C GLN A 61 -12.38 1.08 14.08
N LEU A 62 -12.83 1.04 12.83
CA LEU A 62 -12.56 2.07 11.84
C LEU A 62 -13.15 3.44 12.20
N LEU A 63 -14.20 3.49 13.03
CA LEU A 63 -14.77 4.72 13.58
C LEU A 63 -13.90 5.34 14.69
N GLN A 64 -13.09 4.53 15.37
CA GLN A 64 -12.19 4.98 16.44
C GLN A 64 -10.81 5.42 15.92
N ILE A 65 -10.49 5.05 14.67
CA ILE A 65 -9.24 5.41 14.01
C ILE A 65 -9.36 6.82 13.41
N ASP A 66 -8.53 7.73 13.90
CA ASP A 66 -8.35 9.05 13.31
C ASP A 66 -7.56 8.94 11.98
N ARG A 67 -7.85 9.81 11.01
CA ARG A 67 -7.08 9.86 9.76
C ARG A 67 -5.62 10.26 10.01
N ASN A 68 -5.38 11.04 11.06
CA ASN A 68 -4.04 11.45 11.49
C ASN A 68 -3.44 10.54 12.57
N ALA A 69 -4.04 9.36 12.80
CA ALA A 69 -3.49 8.41 13.75
C ALA A 69 -2.08 7.99 13.35
N GLN A 70 -1.21 7.86 14.34
CA GLN A 70 0.14 7.34 14.12
C GLN A 70 0.05 5.84 13.86
N VAL A 71 0.50 5.42 12.67
CA VAL A 71 0.52 4.02 12.26
C VAL A 71 1.95 3.51 12.29
N PHE A 72 2.13 2.36 12.93
CA PHE A 72 3.39 1.64 12.98
C PHE A 72 3.26 0.33 12.24
N VAL A 73 4.19 0.10 11.32
CA VAL A 73 4.25 -1.13 10.55
C VAL A 73 5.50 -1.89 10.94
N GLN A 74 5.31 -3.16 11.30
CA GLN A 74 6.37 -4.11 11.63
C GLN A 74 6.31 -5.28 10.66
N TYR A 75 7.47 -5.85 10.35
CA TYR A 75 7.59 -6.96 9.40
C TYR A 75 8.17 -8.18 10.13
N PRO A 76 7.59 -9.39 9.97
CA PRO A 76 8.14 -10.61 10.55
C PRO A 76 9.57 -10.88 10.05
N ASP A 77 9.82 -10.59 8.77
CA ASP A 77 11.10 -10.85 8.11
C ASP A 77 12.19 -9.83 8.45
N LEU A 78 11.84 -8.72 9.10
CA LEU A 78 12.76 -7.66 9.53
C LEU A 78 12.52 -7.31 11.01
N PRO A 79 12.86 -8.22 11.94
CA PRO A 79 12.66 -8.00 13.36
C PRO A 79 13.41 -6.76 13.84
N GLY A 80 12.71 -5.88 14.58
CA GLY A 80 13.25 -4.63 15.11
C GLY A 80 13.14 -3.42 14.18
N LYS A 81 12.77 -3.60 12.91
CA LYS A 81 12.54 -2.46 11.99
C LYS A 81 11.08 -2.06 11.99
N GLN A 82 10.77 -0.97 12.68
CA GLN A 82 9.45 -0.36 12.68
C GLN A 82 9.44 0.85 11.74
N THR A 83 8.48 0.86 10.81
CA THR A 83 8.32 1.97 9.87
C THR A 83 7.05 2.74 10.21
N ASN A 84 7.13 4.07 10.19
CA ASN A 84 5.94 4.90 10.33
C ASN A 84 5.19 4.89 9.01
N GLY A 85 3.94 4.44 9.04
CA GLY A 85 3.02 4.48 7.91
C GLY A 85 2.09 5.68 8.01
N LYS A 86 1.53 6.08 6.86
CA LYS A 86 0.45 7.06 6.80
C LYS A 86 -0.80 6.41 6.23
N ILE A 87 -1.97 6.69 6.80
CA ILE A 87 -3.24 6.24 6.24
C ILE A 87 -3.48 7.05 4.97
N GLU A 88 -3.40 6.40 3.81
CA GLU A 88 -3.63 7.06 2.50
C GLU A 88 -5.07 6.89 2.04
N PHE A 89 -5.65 5.71 2.30
CA PHE A 89 -6.99 5.42 1.80
C PHE A 89 -7.81 4.61 2.79
N LYS A 90 -9.01 5.14 3.09
CA LYS A 90 -10.06 4.47 3.85
C LYS A 90 -11.18 4.21 2.85
N ASN A 91 -11.38 2.94 2.46
CA ASN A 91 -12.38 2.61 1.46
C ASN A 91 -13.78 3.08 1.94
N PRO A 92 -14.51 3.91 1.16
CA PRO A 92 -15.83 4.41 1.56
C PRO A 92 -16.92 3.34 1.41
N GLU A 93 -16.70 2.34 0.56
CA GLU A 93 -17.62 1.22 0.39
C GLU A 93 -17.42 0.19 1.51
N ILE A 94 -18.41 0.12 2.39
CA ILE A 94 -18.53 -0.95 3.37
C ILE A 94 -19.10 -2.15 2.61
N ASN A 95 -18.34 -3.24 2.53
CA ASN A 95 -18.89 -4.50 2.04
C ASN A 95 -19.98 -4.96 3.03
N ALA A 96 -21.25 -4.88 2.62
CA ALA A 96 -22.40 -5.13 3.48
C ALA A 96 -22.49 -6.58 3.99
N GLN A 97 -21.83 -7.53 3.32
CA GLN A 97 -21.85 -8.94 3.69
C GLN A 97 -20.88 -9.25 4.84
N THR A 98 -19.69 -8.65 4.85
CA THR A 98 -18.65 -8.95 5.85
C THR A 98 -18.44 -7.85 6.88
N ARG A 99 -18.90 -6.62 6.63
CA ARG A 99 -18.60 -5.41 7.43
C ARG A 99 -17.10 -5.22 7.68
N ILE A 100 -16.29 -5.71 6.76
CA ILE A 100 -14.84 -5.53 6.74
C ILE A 100 -14.54 -4.38 5.79
N ASN A 101 -13.69 -3.46 6.24
CA ASN A 101 -13.17 -2.38 5.41
C ASN A 101 -11.71 -2.64 5.12
N LEU A 102 -11.30 -2.34 3.89
CA LEU A 102 -9.90 -2.32 3.50
C LEU A 102 -9.32 -0.95 3.86
N LEU A 103 -8.32 -0.97 4.74
CA LEU A 103 -7.51 0.18 5.10
C LEU A 103 -6.18 0.07 4.36
N ARG A 104 -5.82 1.09 3.58
CA ARG A 104 -4.51 1.18 2.93
C ARG A 104 -3.61 2.14 3.68
N VAL A 105 -2.46 1.64 4.08
CA VAL A 105 -1.40 2.40 4.73
C VAL A 105 -0.24 2.51 3.74
N GLY A 106 0.12 3.75 3.38
CA GLY A 106 1.29 4.05 2.59
C GLY A 106 2.56 3.93 3.43
N ILE A 107 3.54 3.22 2.90
CA ILE A 107 4.80 2.89 3.55
C ILE A 107 5.94 3.32 2.63
N PRO A 108 6.79 4.25 3.08
CA PRO A 108 7.98 4.63 2.31
C PRO A 108 9.00 3.48 2.34
N ASN A 109 9.54 3.13 1.17
CA ASN A 109 10.53 2.08 0.98
C ASN A 109 11.80 2.60 0.27
N PRO A 110 12.50 3.60 0.84
CA PRO A 110 13.62 4.28 0.18
C PRO A 110 14.83 3.35 -0.05
N GLN A 111 14.99 2.31 0.77
CA GLN A 111 16.06 1.33 0.63
C GLN A 111 15.67 0.11 -0.22
N ILE A 112 14.43 0.07 -0.73
CA ILE A 112 13.88 -1.01 -1.56
C ILE A 112 14.08 -2.39 -0.89
N LEU A 113 13.90 -2.44 0.43
CA LEU A 113 14.03 -3.68 1.20
C LEU A 113 12.71 -4.43 1.28
N LEU A 114 11.60 -3.69 1.23
CA LEU A 114 10.27 -4.25 1.26
C LEU A 114 9.87 -4.69 -0.14
N LYS A 115 9.28 -5.88 -0.24
CA LYS A 115 8.78 -6.48 -1.48
C LYS A 115 7.27 -6.66 -1.40
N PRO A 116 6.52 -6.46 -2.50
CA PRO A 116 5.13 -6.83 -2.56
C PRO A 116 4.93 -8.31 -2.19
N GLY A 117 3.88 -8.61 -1.42
CA GLY A 117 3.57 -9.96 -0.93
C GLY A 117 4.16 -10.29 0.44
N MET A 118 5.02 -9.44 1.01
CA MET A 118 5.51 -9.64 2.38
C MET A 118 4.39 -9.42 3.41
N PRO A 119 4.27 -10.29 4.43
CA PRO A 119 3.37 -10.06 5.55
C PRO A 119 3.82 -8.85 6.37
N ALA A 120 2.85 -8.08 6.87
CA ALA A 120 3.11 -6.92 7.72
C ALA A 120 2.09 -6.84 8.85
N TYR A 121 2.57 -6.49 10.05
CA TYR A 121 1.74 -6.17 11.20
C TYR A 121 1.56 -4.67 11.31
N ILE A 122 0.31 -4.23 11.36
CA ILE A 122 -0.05 -2.82 11.43
C ILE A 122 -0.62 -2.53 12.81
N THR A 123 0.04 -1.64 13.55
CA THR A 123 -0.42 -1.15 14.84
C THR A 123 -0.81 0.31 14.70
N ILE A 124 -2.08 0.61 14.95
CA ILE A 124 -2.63 1.97 14.85
C ILE A 124 -2.86 2.47 16.26
N LYS A 125 -2.25 3.61 16.63
CA LYS A 125 -2.57 4.24 17.92
C LYS A 125 -3.95 4.87 17.87
N GLY A 126 -4.84 4.40 18.74
CA GLY A 126 -6.17 4.97 18.92
C GLY A 126 -6.13 6.39 19.48
N LYS A 127 -7.26 7.10 19.38
CA LYS A 127 -7.43 8.45 19.93
C LYS A 127 -7.16 8.44 21.44
N GLN A 128 -6.28 9.33 21.90
CA GLN A 128 -6.11 9.57 23.33
C GLN A 128 -7.37 10.27 23.86
N VAL A 129 -8.01 9.66 24.84
CA VAL A 129 -9.16 10.23 25.54
C VAL A 129 -8.66 10.75 26.87
N ASN A 130 -8.87 12.03 27.16
CA ASN A 130 -8.59 12.59 28.47
C ASN A 130 -9.63 12.05 29.45
N ALA A 131 -9.30 10.95 30.11
CA ALA A 131 -10.11 10.31 31.12
C ALA A 131 -9.24 10.01 32.35
N LEU A 132 -9.88 9.91 33.52
CA LEU A 132 -9.22 9.48 34.74
C LEU A 132 -8.76 8.02 34.56
N SER A 133 -7.46 7.78 34.39
CA SER A 133 -6.93 6.42 34.25
C SER A 133 -6.61 5.84 35.61
N LEU A 134 -7.31 4.77 35.98
CA LEU A 134 -6.94 3.91 37.11
C LEU A 134 -6.33 2.61 36.55
N PRO A 135 -5.28 2.05 37.18
CA PRO A 135 -4.79 0.72 36.81
C PRO A 135 -5.92 -0.30 36.90
N SER A 136 -6.01 -1.22 35.94
CA SER A 136 -7.07 -2.25 35.93
C SER A 136 -7.10 -3.09 37.22
N GLY A 137 -5.94 -3.30 37.86
CA GLY A 137 -5.82 -4.01 39.14
C GLY A 137 -6.34 -3.25 40.36
N ALA A 138 -6.58 -1.93 40.26
CA ALA A 138 -7.16 -1.13 41.34
C ALA A 138 -8.71 -1.14 41.33
N VAL A 139 -9.32 -1.69 40.27
CA VAL A 139 -10.78 -1.74 40.12
C VAL A 139 -11.29 -3.07 40.65
N LEU A 140 -11.81 -3.06 41.88
CA LEU A 140 -12.56 -4.19 42.43
C LEU A 140 -13.99 -4.16 41.87
N ARG A 141 -14.27 -4.99 40.88
CA ARG A 141 -15.61 -5.12 40.30
C ARG A 141 -16.39 -6.21 41.05
N THR A 142 -17.06 -5.83 42.13
CA THR A 142 -18.03 -6.71 42.81
C THR A 142 -19.27 -6.89 41.91
N GLY A 143 -19.53 -8.11 41.47
CA GLY A 143 -20.47 -8.46 40.40
C GLY A 143 -21.96 -8.37 40.73
N THR A 144 -22.44 -7.21 41.17
CA THR A 144 -23.88 -6.91 41.30
C THR A 144 -24.17 -5.54 40.70
N GLY A 145 -24.75 -5.54 39.50
CA GLY A 145 -25.15 -4.36 38.73
C GLY A 145 -25.14 -4.66 37.25
#